data_AF-A0A9Q7XPL3-F1
#
_entry.id   AF-A0A9Q7XPL3-F1
#
_cell.length_a   1.000
_cell.length_b   1.000
_cell.length_c   1.000
_cell.angle_alpha   90.00
_cell.angle_beta   90.00
_cell.angle_gamma   90.00
#
_symmetry.space_group_name_H-M   'P 1'
#
loop_
_entity.id
_entity.type
_entity.pdbx_description
1 polymer ?
#
loop_
_entity_poly.entity_id
_entity_poly.type
_entity_poly.pdbx_seq_one_letter_code
_entity_poly.pdbx_strand_id
1 'polypeptide(L)' 'MRPSMITPRDVAPVQTFAKAAAKCSAEARVYGACVATNYENIERNMCQKEFLAFKACVQQKLGRKW' A
#
# COMPACT_ATOMS: atom_id res chain seq x y z
N MET A 1 -20.16 7.73 34.24
CA MET A 1 -19.82 7.10 32.94
C MET A 1 -19.02 8.10 32.13
N ARG A 2 -17.71 7.87 31.92
CA ARG A 2 -16.89 8.74 31.07
C ARG A 2 -17.05 8.26 29.63
N PRO A 3 -17.52 9.08 28.68
CA PRO A 3 -17.51 8.67 27.29
C PRO A 3 -16.03 8.58 26.86
N SER A 4 -15.56 7.38 26.57
CA SER A 4 -14.27 7.16 25.93
C SER A 4 -14.25 7.96 24.63
N MET A 5 -13.53 9.08 24.62
CA MET A 5 -13.12 9.74 23.39
C MET A 5 -12.30 8.73 22.59
N ILE A 6 -12.95 8.07 21.64
CA ILE A 6 -12.27 7.47 20.49
C ILE A 6 -11.81 8.69 19.70
N THR A 7 -10.64 9.24 20.03
CA THR A 7 -9.94 10.12 19.10
C THR A 7 -9.93 9.36 17.78
N PRO A 8 -10.43 9.90 16.66
CA PRO A 8 -10.23 9.25 15.39
C PRO A 8 -8.73 9.04 15.28
N ARG A 9 -8.26 7.79 15.43
CA ARG A 9 -6.89 7.42 15.05
C ARG A 9 -6.73 8.07 13.70
N ASP A 10 -5.74 8.94 13.56
CA ASP A 10 -5.51 9.73 12.36
C ASP A 10 -5.50 8.76 11.16
N VAL A 11 -6.68 8.52 10.58
CA VAL A 11 -6.90 7.60 9.46
C VAL A 11 -6.58 8.33 8.18
N ALA A 12 -6.33 9.65 8.25
CA ALA A 12 -5.88 10.48 7.16
C ALA A 12 -4.66 9.86 6.43
N PRO A 13 -3.59 9.38 7.08
CA PRO A 13 -2.49 8.70 6.40
C PRO A 13 -2.92 7.40 5.71
N VAL A 14 -3.76 6.56 6.33
CA VAL A 14 -4.25 5.31 5.71
C VAL A 14 -5.18 5.62 4.53
N GLN A 15 -6.07 6.59 4.65
CA GLN A 15 -6.94 7.04 3.57
C GLN A 15 -6.17 7.69 2.43
N THR A 16 -5.12 8.45 2.73
CA THR A 16 -4.25 9.05 1.71
C THR A 16 -3.45 7.96 1.00
N PHE A 17 -2.94 6.97 1.74
CA PHE A 17 -2.31 5.79 1.15
C PHE A 17 -3.28 5.00 0.29
N ALA A 18 -4.51 4.74 0.75
CA ALA A 18 -5.53 4.05 -0.03
C ALA A 18 -5.89 4.82 -1.30
N LYS A 19 -6.00 6.16 -1.24
CA LYS A 19 -6.21 7.01 -2.43
C LYS A 19 -5.03 6.98 -3.39
N ALA A 20 -3.80 6.97 -2.88
CA ALA A 20 -2.59 6.83 -3.70
C ALA A 20 -2.50 5.44 -4.34
N ALA A 21 -2.71 4.38 -3.56
CA ALA A 21 -2.75 3.01 -4.03
C ALA A 21 -3.88 2.76 -5.04
N ALA A 22 -5.04 3.42 -4.88
CA ALA A 22 -6.12 3.38 -5.86
C ALA A 22 -5.72 4.04 -7.20
N LYS A 23 -4.93 5.12 -7.16
CA LYS A 23 -4.34 5.74 -8.37
C LYS A 23 -3.26 4.87 -9.02
N CYS A 24 -2.57 4.05 -8.23
CA CYS A 24 -1.56 3.07 -8.67
C CYS A 24 -2.15 1.65 -8.72
N SER A 25 -3.46 1.53 -8.95
CA SER A 25 -4.20 0.27 -8.85
C SER A 25 -3.80 -0.74 -9.92
N ALA A 26 -3.26 -0.28 -11.05
CA ALA A 26 -2.66 -1.15 -12.06
C ALA A 26 -1.43 -1.87 -11.49
N GLU A 27 -0.44 -1.14 -10.98
CA GLU A 27 0.76 -1.72 -10.35
C GLU A 27 0.40 -2.55 -9.10
N ALA A 28 -0.58 -2.13 -8.31
CA ALA A 28 -1.07 -2.88 -7.16
C ALA A 28 -1.66 -4.24 -7.56
N ARG A 29 -2.39 -4.29 -8.69
CA ARG A 29 -2.93 -5.53 -9.24
C ARG A 29 -1.85 -6.46 -9.75
N VAL A 30 -0.84 -5.94 -10.46
CA VAL A 30 0.27 -6.77 -10.94
C VAL A 30 1.07 -7.33 -9.76
N TYR A 31 1.39 -6.49 -8.77
CA TYR A 31 2.04 -6.92 -7.53
C TYR A 31 1.19 -7.97 -6.79
N GLY A 32 -0.11 -7.69 -6.60
CA GLY A 32 -1.04 -8.61 -5.96
C GLY A 32 -1.18 -9.94 -6.71
N ALA A 33 -1.16 -9.93 -8.04
CA ALA A 33 -1.20 -11.14 -8.86
C ALA A 33 0.08 -11.97 -8.71
N CYS A 34 1.26 -11.33 -8.69
CA CYS A 34 2.53 -12.02 -8.43
C CYS A 34 2.55 -12.64 -7.04
N VAL A 35 2.10 -11.90 -6.02
CA VAL A 35 2.00 -12.36 -4.63
C VAL A 35 1.00 -13.51 -4.50
N ALA A 36 -0.17 -13.43 -5.14
CA ALA A 36 -1.19 -14.46 -5.09
C ALA A 36 -0.75 -15.75 -5.79
N THR A 37 -0.03 -15.61 -6.92
CA THR A 37 0.50 -16.76 -7.68
C THR A 37 1.62 -17.46 -6.90
N ASN A 38 2.44 -16.70 -6.17
CA ASN A 38 3.59 -17.22 -5.44
C ASN A 38 3.37 -17.26 -3.93
N TYR A 39 2.11 -17.26 -3.46
CA TYR A 39 1.78 -17.11 -2.03
C TYR A 39 2.39 -18.20 -1.15
N GLU A 40 2.54 -19.41 -1.68
CA GLU A 40 3.12 -20.55 -0.97
C GLU A 40 4.65 -20.50 -0.84
N ASN A 41 5.34 -19.77 -1.73
CA ASN A 41 6.80 -19.74 -1.81
C ASN A 41 7.33 -18.30 -1.93
N ILE A 42 6.68 -17.39 -1.21
CA ILE A 42 6.97 -15.96 -1.34
C ILE A 42 8.31 -15.63 -0.69
N GLU A 43 9.35 -15.56 -1.51
CA GLU A 43 10.66 -15.13 -1.05
C GLU A 43 10.85 -13.62 -1.22
N ARG A 44 11.66 -13.02 -0.33
CA ARG A 44 12.12 -11.64 -0.51
C ARG A 44 12.80 -11.54 -1.88
N ASN A 45 12.24 -10.70 -2.74
CA ASN A 45 12.65 -10.37 -4.10
C ASN A 45 11.86 -11.01 -5.25
N MET A 46 10.94 -11.95 -5.01
CA MET A 46 10.12 -12.57 -6.07
C MET A 46 9.30 -11.53 -6.87
N CYS A 47 8.57 -10.66 -6.16
CA CYS A 47 7.77 -9.60 -6.78
C CYS A 47 8.43 -8.21 -6.63
N GLN A 48 9.76 -8.15 -6.59
CA GLN A 48 10.48 -6.91 -6.29
C GLN A 48 10.27 -5.84 -7.36
N LYS A 49 10.23 -6.22 -8.64
CA LYS A 49 10.01 -5.30 -9.75
C LYS A 49 8.64 -4.62 -9.64
N GLU A 50 7.59 -5.41 -9.44
CA GLU A 50 6.23 -4.93 -9.29
C GLU A 50 6.07 -4.09 -8.02
N PHE A 51 6.70 -4.53 -6.92
CA PHE A 51 6.71 -3.77 -5.67
C PHE A 51 7.42 -2.43 -5.83
N LEU A 52 8.55 -2.37 -6.54
CA LEU A 52 9.28 -1.13 -6.80
C LEU A 52 8.45 -0.16 -7.65
N ALA A 53 7.76 -0.66 -8.68
CA ALA A 53 6.86 0.15 -9.49
C ALA A 53 5.68 0.70 -8.67
N PHE A 54 5.01 -0.17 -7.92
CA PHE A 54 3.92 0.22 -7.01
C PHE A 54 4.40 1.24 -5.96
N LYS A 55 5.55 0.97 -5.33
CA LYS A 55 6.18 1.86 -4.36
C LYS A 55 6.50 3.22 -4.98
N ALA A 56 7.09 3.26 -6.18
CA ALA A 56 7.43 4.51 -6.85
C ALA A 56 6.18 5.34 -7.15
N CYS A 57 5.12 4.73 -7.65
CA CYS A 57 3.86 5.42 -7.90
C CYS A 57 3.22 5.93 -6.60
N VAL A 58 3.15 5.09 -5.57
CA VAL A 58 2.57 5.46 -4.27
C VAL A 58 3.39 6.56 -3.58
N GLN A 59 4.72 6.50 -3.63
CA GLN A 59 5.61 7.55 -3.11
C GLN A 59 5.41 8.88 -3.83
N GLN A 60 5.29 8.87 -5.17
CA GLN A 60 4.99 10.09 -5.94
C GLN A 60 3.64 10.69 -5.55
N LYS A 61 2.61 9.85 -5.29
CA LYS A 61 1.27 10.32 -4.92
C LYS A 61 1.13 10.72 -3.44
N LEU A 62 1.98 10.19 -2.58
CA LEU A 62 2.01 10.52 -1.15
C LEU A 62 2.87 11.75 -0.83
N GLY A 63 3.83 12.12 -1.69
CA GLY A 63 4.73 13.25 -1.46
C GLY A 63 5.62 13.13 -0.22
N ARG A 64 5.60 11.98 0.46
CA ARG A 64 6.42 11.66 1.63
C ARG A 64 7.57 10.75 1.19
N LYS A 65 8.75 11.35 1.02
CA LYS A 65 10.03 10.63 0.93
C LYS A 65 10.30 10.00 2.29
N TRP A 66 10.17 8.68 2.38
CA TRP A 66 10.61 7.86 3.51
C TRP A 66 12.04 7.39 3.28
#